data_AF-A0AAQ2Z5R2-F1
#
_entry.id   AF-A0AAQ2Z5R2-F1
#
_cell.length_a   1.000
_cell.length_b   1.000
_cell.length_c   1.000
_cell.angle_alpha   90.00
_cell.angle_beta   90.00
_cell.angle_gamma   90.00
#
_symmetry.space_group_name_H-M   'P 1'
#
loop_
_entity.id
_entity.type
_entity.pdbx_description
1 polymer ?
#
loop_
_entity_poly.entity_id
_entity_poly.type
_entity_poly.pdbx_seq_one_letter_code
_entity_poly.pdbx_strand_id
1 'polypeptide(L)' 'MTDTRYQNRGVGSQIISDMISCLKSYGYQEIQLGVDKGNPQSYSFWIKNKFTPIREDTYILMGLRI' A
#
# COMPACT_ATOMS: atom_id res chain seq x y z
N MET A 1 7.32 8.99 -5.00
CA MET A 1 7.45 9.94 -3.87
C MET A 1 6.29 10.92 -3.94
N THR A 2 5.38 10.89 -2.97
CA THR A 2 4.40 11.98 -2.80
C THR A 2 5.10 13.15 -2.11
N ASP A 3 4.88 14.34 -2.64
CA ASP A 3 5.41 15.62 -2.17
C ASP A 3 5.16 15.79 -0.65
N THR A 4 6.18 16.22 0.09
CA THR A 4 6.17 16.32 1.57
C THR A 4 5.03 17.21 2.09
N ARG A 5 4.50 18.07 1.22
CA ARG A 5 3.36 18.97 1.46
C ARG A 5 2.00 18.27 1.61
N TYR A 6 1.88 17.00 1.21
CA TYR A 6 0.62 16.22 1.29
C TYR A 6 0.68 15.03 2.25
N GLN A 7 1.80 14.83 2.95
CA GLN A 7 1.87 13.85 4.04
C GLN A 7 0.98 14.32 5.21
N ASN A 8 0.35 13.37 5.91
CA ASN A 8 -0.61 13.58 7.03
C ASN A 8 -2.04 14.06 6.69
N ARG A 9 -2.43 14.21 5.41
CA ARG A 9 -3.81 14.58 5.04
C ARG A 9 -4.73 13.43 4.60
N GLY A 10 -4.27 12.18 4.70
CA GLY A 10 -5.07 11.01 4.26
C GLY A 10 -5.25 10.88 2.75
N VAL A 11 -4.73 11.83 1.95
CA VAL A 11 -4.83 11.84 0.48
C VAL A 11 -4.26 10.55 -0.13
N GLY A 12 -3.12 10.06 0.38
CA GLY A 12 -2.56 8.80 -0.07
C GLY A 12 -3.46 7.59 0.20
N SER A 13 -4.16 7.57 1.34
CA SER A 13 -5.12 6.51 1.64
C SER A 13 -6.38 6.61 0.79
N GLN A 14 -6.83 7.81 0.46
CA GLN A 14 -7.99 8.00 -0.42
C GLN A 14 -7.70 7.52 -1.84
N ILE A 15 -6.53 7.88 -2.41
CA ILE A 15 -6.11 7.39 -3.72
C ILE A 15 -6.01 5.85 -3.74
N ILE A 16 -5.41 5.25 -2.71
CA ILE A 16 -5.31 3.79 -2.61
C ILE A 16 -6.69 3.15 -2.47
N SER A 17 -7.60 3.73 -1.68
CA SER A 17 -8.97 3.24 -1.51
C SER A 17 -9.77 3.30 -2.83
N ASP A 18 -9.64 4.39 -3.57
CA ASP A 18 -10.31 4.56 -4.87
C ASP A 18 -9.74 3.56 -5.90
N MET A 19 -8.41 3.39 -5.91
CA MET A 19 -7.73 2.42 -6.76
C MET A 19 -8.15 0.97 -6.44
N ILE A 20 -8.23 0.61 -5.15
CA ILE A 20 -8.74 -0.69 -4.69
C ILE A 20 -10.17 -0.90 -5.16
N SER A 21 -11.03 0.12 -5.04
CA SER A 21 -12.44 0.04 -5.44
C SER A 21 -12.57 -0.15 -6.95
N CYS A 22 -11.76 0.55 -7.75
CA CYS A 22 -11.66 0.32 -9.19
C CYS A 22 -11.20 -1.11 -9.50
N LEU A 23 -10.09 -1.57 -8.92
CA LEU A 23 -9.56 -2.92 -9.16
C LEU A 23 -10.58 -4.01 -8.79
N LYS A 24 -11.32 -3.81 -7.70
CA LYS A 24 -12.42 -4.70 -7.32
C LYS A 24 -13.53 -4.73 -8.35
N SER A 25 -13.89 -3.56 -8.92
CA SER A 25 -14.84 -3.47 -10.03
C SER A 25 -14.34 -4.15 -11.31
N TYR A 26 -13.03 -4.26 -11.51
CA TYR A 26 -12.43 -5.00 -12.63
C TYR A 26 -12.30 -6.51 -12.36
N GLY A 27 -12.64 -6.99 -11.16
CA GLY A 27 -12.58 -8.41 -10.80
C GLY A 27 -11.22 -8.89 -10.29
N TYR A 28 -10.30 -7.98 -9.94
CA TYR A 28 -9.06 -8.36 -9.26
C TYR A 28 -9.35 -8.80 -7.83
N GLN A 29 -8.63 -9.82 -7.37
CA GLN A 29 -8.84 -10.44 -6.05
C GLN A 29 -7.72 -10.09 -5.05
N GLU A 30 -6.56 -9.68 -5.53
CA GLU A 30 -5.39 -9.43 -4.70
C GLU A 30 -4.48 -8.38 -5.33
N ILE A 31 -3.87 -7.56 -4.47
CA ILE A 31 -2.83 -6.59 -4.80
C ILE A 31 -1.59 -6.99 -4.01
N GLN A 32 -0.44 -7.08 -4.68
CA GLN A 32 0.86 -7.33 -4.04
C GLN A 32 1.84 -6.23 -4.41
N LEU A 33 2.68 -5.83 -3.46
CA LEU A 33 3.69 -4.79 -3.64
C LEU A 33 4.93 -5.04 -2.79
N GLY A 34 6.08 -4.62 -3.28
CA GLY A 34 7.35 -4.67 -2.55
C GLY A 34 7.62 -3.38 -1.79
N VAL A 35 7.97 -3.49 -0.52
CA VAL A 35 8.37 -2.38 0.35
C VAL A 35 9.83 -2.55 0.75
N ASP A 36 10.63 -1.51 0.53
CA ASP A 36 12.02 -1.52 0.97
C ASP A 36 12.14 -1.57 2.49
N LYS A 37 12.97 -2.51 2.98
CA LYS A 37 13.29 -2.65 4.41
C LYS A 37 13.94 -1.40 5.01
N GLY A 38 14.69 -0.65 4.20
CA GLY A 38 15.30 0.62 4.59
C GLY A 38 14.32 1.78 4.72
N ASN A 39 13.03 1.58 4.40
CA ASN A 39 12.01 2.62 4.43
C ASN A 39 10.84 2.26 5.37
N PRO A 40 11.02 2.42 6.70
CA PRO A 40 9.97 2.13 7.68
C PRO A 40 8.72 3.01 7.50
N GLN A 41 8.86 4.19 6.91
CA GLN A 41 7.72 5.08 6.60
C GLN A 41 6.78 4.44 5.57
N SER A 42 7.33 3.85 4.50
CA SER A 42 6.53 3.13 3.51
C SER A 42 5.83 1.93 4.15
N TYR A 43 6.53 1.17 4.98
CA TYR A 43 5.94 0.03 5.69
C TYR A 43 4.74 0.45 6.54
N SER A 44 4.87 1.49 7.38
CA SER A 44 3.76 2.01 8.18
C SER A 44 2.61 2.54 7.33
N PHE A 45 2.89 3.15 6.17
CA PHE A 45 1.85 3.58 5.23
C PHE A 45 1.03 2.40 4.70
N TRP A 46 1.68 1.32 4.26
CA TRP A 46 0.98 0.15 3.71
C TRP A 46 0.19 -0.61 4.78
N ILE A 47 0.76 -0.78 5.99
CA ILE A 47 0.03 -1.33 7.15
C ILE A 47 -1.24 -0.52 7.43
N LYS A 48 -1.16 0.83 7.39
CA LYS A 48 -2.33 1.70 7.60
C LYS A 48 -3.40 1.54 6.51
N ASN A 49 -3.00 1.16 5.30
CA ASN A 49 -3.90 0.87 4.18
C ASN A 49 -4.35 -0.60 4.10
N LYS A 50 -4.27 -1.34 5.22
CA LYS A 50 -4.69 -2.74 5.38
C LYS A 50 -3.85 -3.77 4.62
N PHE A 51 -2.72 -3.39 4.04
CA PHE A 51 -1.79 -4.36 3.47
C PHE A 51 -1.08 -5.12 4.59
N THR A 52 -0.86 -6.41 4.40
CA THR A 52 -0.16 -7.28 5.35
C THR A 52 1.13 -7.81 4.75
N PRO A 53 2.21 -7.96 5.54
CA PRO A 53 3.45 -8.57 5.06
C PRO A 53 3.23 -10.05 4.76
N ILE A 54 3.62 -10.49 3.55
CA ILE A 54 3.56 -11.87 3.07
C ILE A 54 4.93 -12.54 3.20
N ARG A 55 6.00 -11.85 2.78
CA ARG A 55 7.38 -12.36 2.85
C ARG A 55 8.37 -11.22 3.04
N GLU A 56 9.47 -11.49 3.74
CA GLU A 56 10.51 -10.50 4.05
C GLU A 56 11.88 -10.94 3.54
N ASP A 57 12.14 -10.78 2.25
CA ASP A 57 13.41 -11.14 1.63
C ASP A 57 14.31 -9.91 1.46
N THR A 58 14.79 -9.62 0.25
CA THR A 58 15.50 -8.38 -0.08
C THR A 58 14.61 -7.14 0.15
N TYR A 59 13.30 -7.31 0.00
CA TYR A 59 12.24 -6.35 0.31
C TYR A 59 11.10 -7.07 1.05
N ILE A 60 10.28 -6.30 1.77
CA ILE A 60 9.06 -6.78 2.41
C ILE A 60 7.97 -6.82 1.35
N LEU A 61 7.60 -8.01 0.87
CA LEU A 61 6.40 -8.17 0.06
C LEU A 61 5.20 -8.00 0.97
N MET A 62 4.31 -7.08 0.62
CA MET A 62 3.03 -6.90 1.28
C MET A 62 1.90 -7.16 0.28
N GLY A 63 0.77 -7.64 0.77
CA GLY A 63 -0.42 -7.85 -0.04
C GLY A 63 -1.71 -7.43 0.63
N LEU A 64 -2.73 -7.22 -0.18
CA LEU A 64 -4.10 -6.91 0.24
C LEU A 64 -5.06 -7.70 -0.64
N ARG A 65 -5.97 -8.43 -0.01
CA ARG A 65 -7.07 -9.12 -0.69
C ARG A 65 -8.26 -8.19 -0.80
N ILE A 66 -8.79 -7.98 -2.00
CA ILE A 66 -9.82 -6.96 -2.32
C ILE A 66 -11.12 -7.57 -2.84
#